data_AF-A0A0N0LXI2-F1
#
_entry.id   AF-A0A0N0LXI2-F1
#
_cell.length_a   1.000
_cell.length_b   1.000
_cell.length_c   1.000
_cell.angle_alpha   90.00
_cell.angle_beta   90.00
_cell.angle_gamma   90.00
#
_symmetry.space_group_name_H-M   'P 1'
#
loop_
_entity.id
_entity.type
_entity.pdbx_description
1 polymer ?
#
loop_
_entity_poly.entity_id
_entity_poly.type
_entity_poly.pdbx_seq_one_letter_code
_entity_poly.pdbx_strand_id
1 'polypeptide(L)'
;MNLLNSDNFWQFSCAFYEQCDNQKTLLALQNQQGKNVNLCLLLHYLDSLGLKINSNQLDILVATISDFDQNVMCPLRTARAHLKANQATISGYACIRKELLSAELKLEKQQQQILIDAVNCMDLAKQAAPHNIEMYLANT
;
A
#
# COMPACT_ATOMS: atom_id res chain seq x y z
N MET A 1 -7.19 4.83 22.95
CA MET A 1 -5.89 4.15 22.76
C MET A 1 -5.96 3.49 21.40
N ASN A 2 -5.11 3.88 20.45
CA ASN A 2 -5.11 3.25 19.12
C ASN A 2 -4.62 1.81 19.26
N LEU A 3 -5.37 0.84 18.74
CA LEU A 3 -5.05 -0.59 18.81
C LEU A 3 -3.78 -0.91 17.99
N LEU A 4 -3.63 -0.23 16.84
CA LEU A 4 -2.52 -0.40 15.90
C LEU A 4 -1.71 0.90 15.79
N ASN A 5 -0.38 0.74 15.70
CA ASN A 5 0.57 1.83 15.52
C ASN A 5 1.10 1.85 14.07
N SER A 6 1.19 3.04 13.49
CA SER A 6 1.61 3.23 12.09
C SER A 6 3.09 3.01 11.84
N ASP A 7 3.96 3.31 12.80
CA ASP A 7 5.39 3.01 12.68
C ASP A 7 5.63 1.49 12.73
N ASN A 8 4.89 0.74 13.55
CA ASN A 8 4.94 -0.72 13.53
C ASN A 8 4.48 -1.29 12.19
N PHE A 9 3.40 -0.74 11.62
CA PHE A 9 2.94 -1.13 10.28
C PHE A 9 3.96 -0.80 9.19
N TRP A 10 4.61 0.37 9.28
CA TRP A 10 5.69 0.73 8.35
C TRP A 10 6.87 -0.22 8.44
N GLN A 11 7.32 -0.57 9.65
CA GLN A 11 8.40 -1.53 9.86
C GLN A 11 8.05 -2.92 9.31
N PHE A 12 6.82 -3.38 9.56
CA PHE A 12 6.31 -4.62 8.97
C PHE A 12 6.34 -4.55 7.44
N SER A 13 5.87 -3.46 6.86
CA SER A 13 5.82 -3.26 5.41
C SER A 13 7.20 -3.32 4.77
N CYS A 14 8.20 -2.67 5.38
CA CYS A 14 9.59 -2.74 4.91
C CYS A 14 10.12 -4.18 4.95
N ALA A 15 9.97 -4.87 6.09
CA ALA A 15 10.46 -6.23 6.24
C ALA A 15 9.76 -7.23 5.29
N PHE A 16 8.45 -7.06 5.08
CA PHE A 16 7.67 -7.87 4.16
C PHE A 16 8.10 -7.64 2.71
N TYR A 17 8.35 -6.39 2.33
CA TYR A 17 8.72 -6.01 0.96
C TYR A 17 10.17 -6.39 0.58
N GLU A 18 11.09 -6.46 1.55
CA GLU A 18 12.48 -6.88 1.33
C GLU A 18 12.59 -8.34 0.82
N GLN A 19 11.56 -9.16 1.04
CA GLN A 19 11.49 -10.51 0.49
C GLN A 19 11.20 -10.44 -1.02
N CYS A 20 12.16 -10.91 -1.83
CA CYS A 20 12.13 -10.78 -3.30
C CYS A 20 10.84 -11.29 -3.95
N ASP A 21 10.28 -12.40 -3.44
CA ASP A 21 9.04 -12.97 -3.96
C ASP A 21 7.81 -12.10 -3.63
N ASN A 22 7.78 -11.49 -2.44
CA ASN A 22 6.72 -10.55 -2.05
C ASN A 22 6.79 -9.27 -2.89
N GLN A 23 8.00 -8.73 -3.09
CA GLN A 23 8.19 -7.57 -3.95
C GLN A 23 7.63 -7.81 -5.36
N LYS A 24 8.00 -8.93 -6.00
CA LYS A 24 7.50 -9.28 -7.34
C LYS A 24 5.98 -9.41 -7.36
N THR A 25 5.41 -10.06 -6.34
CA THR A 25 3.97 -10.29 -6.23
C THR A 25 3.22 -8.98 -6.07
N LEU A 26 3.64 -8.11 -5.15
CA LEU A 26 3.02 -6.80 -4.91
C LEU A 26 3.12 -5.89 -6.14
N LEU A 27 4.25 -5.93 -6.85
CA LEU A 27 4.42 -5.20 -8.12
C LEU A 27 3.51 -5.76 -9.22
N ALA A 28 3.29 -7.08 -9.29
CA ALA A 28 2.36 -7.66 -10.25
C ALA A 28 0.92 -7.24 -9.94
N LEU A 29 0.50 -7.31 -8.68
CA LEU A 29 -0.82 -6.85 -8.23
C LEU A 29 -1.06 -5.38 -8.57
N GLN A 30 -0.07 -4.52 -8.35
CA GLN A 30 -0.14 -3.10 -8.70
C GLN A 30 -0.27 -2.88 -10.22
N ASN A 31 0.65 -3.45 -11.00
CA ASN A 31 0.78 -3.10 -12.41
C ASN A 31 -0.25 -3.82 -13.30
N GLN A 32 -0.69 -5.02 -12.93
CA GLN A 32 -1.58 -5.83 -13.75
C GLN A 32 -3.03 -5.74 -13.31
N GLN A 33 -3.29 -5.58 -12.01
CA GLN A 33 -4.64 -5.58 -11.43
C GLN A 33 -5.03 -4.24 -10.81
N GLY A 34 -4.15 -3.23 -10.85
CA GLY A 34 -4.44 -1.91 -10.28
C GLY A 34 -4.62 -1.91 -8.76
N LYS A 35 -4.20 -2.97 -8.06
CA LYS A 35 -4.39 -3.09 -6.61
C LYS A 35 -3.48 -2.12 -5.86
N ASN A 36 -3.98 -1.57 -4.75
CA ASN A 36 -3.18 -0.69 -3.91
C ASN A 36 -2.21 -1.51 -3.04
N VAL A 37 -0.91 -1.29 -3.21
CA VAL A 37 0.14 -2.03 -2.48
C VAL A 37 0.08 -1.80 -0.96
N ASN A 38 -0.18 -0.58 -0.51
CA ASN A 38 -0.28 -0.29 0.94
C ASN A 38 -1.49 -0.96 1.57
N LEU A 39 -2.60 -1.08 0.84
CA LEU A 39 -3.74 -1.87 1.29
C LEU A 39 -3.40 -3.36 1.34
N CYS A 40 -2.75 -3.92 0.31
CA CYS A 40 -2.28 -5.31 0.36
C CYS A 40 -1.38 -5.58 1.59
N LEU A 41 -0.44 -4.67 1.84
CA LEU A 41 0.46 -4.75 3.01
C LEU A 41 -0.31 -4.68 4.32
N LEU A 42 -1.33 -3.82 4.43
CA LEU A 42 -2.18 -3.73 5.62
C LEU A 42 -2.92 -5.04 5.87
N LEU A 43 -3.50 -5.65 4.83
CA LEU A 43 -4.24 -6.90 4.98
C LEU A 43 -3.34 -8.04 5.46
N HIS A 44 -2.10 -8.12 4.94
CA HIS A 44 -1.09 -9.04 5.45
C HIS A 44 -0.66 -8.73 6.89
N TYR A 45 -0.54 -7.45 7.24
CA TYR A 45 -0.23 -7.04 8.60
C TYR A 45 -1.33 -7.48 9.57
N LEU A 46 -2.59 -7.26 9.24
CA LEU A 46 -3.73 -7.72 10.04
C LEU A 46 -3.79 -9.24 10.15
N ASP A 47 -3.50 -9.97 9.06
CA ASP A 47 -3.37 -11.42 9.08
C ASP A 47 -2.29 -11.89 10.07
N SER A 48 -1.13 -11.23 10.09
CA SER A 48 -0.03 -11.56 11.03
C SER A 48 -0.40 -11.33 12.50
N LEU A 49 -1.39 -10.47 12.76
CA LEU A 49 -1.91 -10.16 14.09
C LEU A 49 -3.15 -11.01 14.46
N GLY A 50 -3.63 -11.86 13.56
CA GLY A 50 -4.86 -12.63 13.75
C GLY A 50 -6.10 -11.73 13.82
N LEU A 51 -6.10 -10.62 13.10
CA LEU A 51 -7.21 -9.66 13.03
C LEU A 51 -7.92 -9.78 11.70
N LYS A 52 -9.23 -10.02 11.74
CA LYS A 52 -10.08 -10.16 10.57
C LYS A 52 -10.88 -8.89 10.31
N ILE A 53 -10.96 -8.53 9.03
CA ILE A 53 -11.94 -7.58 8.52
C ILE A 53 -13.04 -8.28 7.73
N ASN A 54 -14.21 -7.65 7.68
CA ASN A 54 -15.31 -8.04 6.78
C ASN A 54 -15.32 -7.21 5.49
N SER A 55 -16.19 -7.57 4.54
CA SER A 55 -16.27 -6.91 3.24
C SER A 55 -16.60 -5.42 3.33
N ASN A 56 -17.51 -5.03 4.23
CA ASN A 56 -17.86 -3.63 4.44
C ASN A 56 -16.68 -2.81 4.98
N GLN A 57 -15.88 -3.38 5.88
CA GLN A 57 -14.65 -2.74 6.37
C GLN A 57 -13.60 -2.60 5.27
N LEU A 58 -13.46 -3.61 4.41
CA LEU A 58 -12.58 -3.53 3.24
C LEU A 58 -13.02 -2.41 2.30
N ASP A 59 -14.31 -2.30 2.00
CA ASP A 59 -14.85 -1.24 1.13
C ASP A 59 -14.59 0.15 1.72
N ILE A 60 -14.72 0.31 3.04
CA ILE A 60 -14.36 1.55 3.74
C ILE A 60 -12.86 1.86 3.56
N LEU A 61 -11.97 0.88 3.71
CA LEU A 61 -10.53 1.10 3.53
C LEU A 61 -10.20 1.52 2.10
N VAL A 62 -10.79 0.87 1.10
CA VAL A 62 -10.64 1.23 -0.31
C VAL A 62 -11.14 2.65 -0.56
N ALA A 63 -12.33 3.00 -0.06
CA ALA A 63 -12.89 4.34 -0.21
C ALA A 63 -12.00 5.40 0.46
N THR A 64 -11.46 5.11 1.65
CA THR A 64 -10.63 6.05 2.43
C THR A 64 -9.37 6.48 1.69
N ILE A 65 -8.72 5.57 0.96
CA ILE A 65 -7.49 5.88 0.23
C ILE A 65 -7.72 6.32 -1.23
N SER A 66 -8.95 6.21 -1.73
CA SER A 66 -9.27 6.43 -3.15
C SER A 66 -8.91 7.82 -3.65
N ASP A 67 -9.25 8.87 -2.89
CA ASP A 67 -8.93 10.26 -3.23
C ASP A 67 -7.41 10.50 -3.24
N PHE A 68 -6.71 10.00 -2.22
CA PHE A 68 -5.25 10.11 -2.14
C PHE A 68 -4.55 9.34 -3.28
N ASP A 69 -5.07 8.17 -3.65
CA ASP A 69 -4.56 7.42 -4.79
C ASP A 69 -4.73 8.19 -6.09
N GLN A 70 -5.96 8.65 -6.37
CA GLN A 70 -6.29 9.31 -7.64
C GLN A 70 -5.55 10.64 -7.81
N ASN A 71 -5.45 11.43 -6.74
CA ASN A 71 -4.93 12.80 -6.83
C ASN A 71 -3.43 12.91 -6.51
N VAL A 72 -2.83 11.92 -5.83
CA VAL A 72 -1.44 12.00 -5.36
C VAL A 72 -0.59 10.83 -5.87
N MET A 73 -0.98 9.58 -5.57
CA MET A 73 -0.14 8.42 -5.89
C MET A 73 -0.09 8.11 -7.39
N CYS A 74 -1.23 8.08 -8.06
CA CYS A 74 -1.33 7.77 -9.48
C CYS A 74 -0.61 8.81 -10.37
N PRO A 75 -0.77 10.13 -10.14
CA PRO A 75 0.01 11.14 -10.86
C PRO A 75 1.52 10.99 -10.66
N LEU A 76 1.98 10.74 -9.44
CA LEU A 76 3.40 10.53 -9.15
C LEU A 76 3.97 9.31 -9.87
N ARG A 77 3.23 8.18 -9.82
CA ARG A 77 3.62 6.94 -10.52
C ARG A 77 3.65 7.12 -12.03
N THR A 78 2.68 7.86 -12.58
CA THR A 78 2.62 8.22 -14.00
C THR A 78 3.83 9.07 -14.40
N ALA A 79 4.17 10.10 -13.62
CA ALA A 79 5.34 10.92 -13.86
C ALA A 79 6.63 10.10 -13.82
N ARG A 80 6.80 9.23 -12.81
CA ARG A 80 7.96 8.34 -12.70
C ARG A 80 8.07 7.38 -13.90
N ALA A 81 6.96 6.80 -14.35
CA ALA A 81 6.92 5.91 -15.51
C ALA A 81 7.31 6.65 -16.80
N HIS A 82 6.75 7.85 -17.01
CA HIS A 82 7.06 8.69 -18.16
C HIS A 82 8.55 9.07 -18.21
N LEU A 83 9.12 9.52 -17.09
CA LEU A 83 10.53 9.90 -17.01
C LEU A 83 11.45 8.69 -17.23
N LYS A 84 11.08 7.52 -16.70
CA LYS A 84 11.84 6.27 -16.93
C LYS A 84 11.84 5.89 -18.41
N ALA A 85 10.71 6.01 -19.10
CA ALA A 85 10.61 5.71 -20.53
C ALA A 85 11.45 6.66 -21.40
N ASN A 86 11.62 7.91 -20.96
CA ASN A 86 12.36 8.96 -21.68
C ASN A 86 13.74 9.26 -21.07
N GLN A 87 14.29 8.36 -20.25
CA GLN A 87 15.50 8.61 -19.45
C GLN A 87 16.72 9.05 -20.27
N ALA A 88 16.82 8.64 -21.54
CA ALA A 88 17.95 8.97 -22.41
C ALA A 88 18.00 10.45 -22.82
N THR A 89 16.87 11.15 -22.82
CA THR A 89 16.77 12.57 -23.24
C THR A 89 16.68 13.54 -22.07
N ILE A 90 16.58 13.02 -20.83
CA ILE A 90 16.42 13.82 -19.62
C ILE A 90 17.79 14.05 -18.98
N SER A 91 18.28 15.29 -19.06
CA SER A 91 19.46 15.71 -18.30
C SER A 91 19.20 15.57 -16.80
N GLY A 92 20.13 14.95 -16.07
CA GLY A 92 20.01 14.76 -14.63
C GLY A 92 18.99 13.71 -14.17
N TYR A 93 18.54 12.81 -15.07
CA TYR A 93 17.54 11.77 -14.76
C TYR A 93 17.83 11.00 -13.46
N ALA A 94 19.08 10.63 -13.20
CA ALA A 94 19.44 9.88 -11.99
C ALA A 94 19.08 10.62 -10.68
N CYS A 95 19.28 11.95 -10.65
CA CYS A 95 18.92 12.79 -9.50
C CYS A 95 17.39 12.88 -9.36
N ILE A 96 16.71 13.22 -10.45
CA ILE A 96 15.24 13.34 -10.49
C ILE A 96 14.58 12.04 -10.04
N ARG A 97 15.04 10.89 -10.57
CA ARG A 97 14.54 9.57 -10.18
C ARG A 97 14.70 9.32 -8.68
N LYS A 98 15.84 9.70 -8.09
CA LYS A 98 16.10 9.51 -6.65
C LYS A 98 15.16 10.37 -5.80
N GLU A 99 14.93 11.62 -6.20
CA GLU A 99 14.03 12.54 -5.49
C GLU A 99 12.57 12.08 -5.58
N LEU A 100 12.12 11.67 -6.76
CA LEU A 100 10.77 11.12 -6.95
C LEU A 100 10.55 9.85 -6.14
N LEU A 101 11.52 8.94 -6.11
CA LEU A 101 11.45 7.74 -5.28
C LEU A 101 11.37 8.09 -3.79
N SER A 102 12.14 9.09 -3.34
CA SER A 102 12.06 9.55 -1.95
C SER A 102 10.70 10.18 -1.63
N ALA A 103 10.11 10.93 -2.56
CA ALA A 103 8.77 11.48 -2.40
C ALA A 103 7.72 10.37 -2.35
N GLU A 104 7.80 9.38 -3.25
CA GLU A 104 6.90 8.22 -3.30
C GLU A 104 6.90 7.47 -1.98
N LEU A 105 8.07 7.15 -1.42
CA LEU A 105 8.17 6.47 -0.12
C LEU A 105 7.54 7.27 1.03
N LYS A 106 7.69 8.59 1.05
CA LYS A 106 7.06 9.45 2.08
C LYS A 106 5.54 9.45 1.95
N LEU A 107 5.03 9.48 0.72
CA LEU A 107 3.59 9.45 0.44
C LEU A 107 3.00 8.06 0.70
N GLU A 108 3.73 6.98 0.44
CA GLU A 108 3.34 5.63 0.83
C GLU A 108 3.24 5.51 2.34
N LYS A 109 4.22 6.03 3.10
CA LYS A 109 4.13 6.07 4.57
C LYS A 109 2.91 6.87 5.05
N GLN A 110 2.58 7.99 4.39
CA GLN A 110 1.38 8.77 4.70
C GLN A 110 0.09 7.98 4.42
N GLN A 111 0.01 7.27 3.30
CA GLN A 111 -1.15 6.43 3.00
C GLN A 111 -1.31 5.28 4.00
N GLN A 112 -0.21 4.69 4.48
CA GLN A 112 -0.25 3.71 5.55
C GLN A 112 -0.77 4.28 6.87
N GLN A 113 -0.42 5.52 7.21
CA GLN A 113 -1.00 6.22 8.36
C GLN A 113 -2.52 6.37 8.21
N ILE A 114 -2.99 6.83 7.05
CA ILE A 114 -4.43 6.98 6.75
C ILE A 114 -5.17 5.64 6.95
N LEU A 115 -4.59 4.54 6.46
CA LEU A 115 -5.14 3.19 6.63
C LEU A 115 -5.20 2.76 8.10
N ILE A 116 -4.15 3.02 8.88
CA ILE A 116 -4.12 2.70 10.30
C ILE A 116 -5.15 3.50 11.08
N ASP A 117 -5.31 4.79 10.78
CA ASP A 117 -6.32 5.64 11.40
C ASP A 117 -7.73 5.14 11.10
N ALA A 118 -7.99 4.72 9.85
CA ALA A 118 -9.27 4.12 9.47
C ALA A 118 -9.53 2.79 10.18
N VAL A 119 -8.56 1.87 10.19
CA VAL A 119 -8.70 0.56 10.86
C VAL A 119 -8.90 0.70 12.37
N ASN A 120 -8.24 1.66 13.02
CA ASN A 120 -8.41 1.90 14.45
C ASN A 120 -9.81 2.38 14.84
N CYS A 121 -10.62 2.83 13.87
CA CYS A 121 -12.03 3.19 14.07
C CYS A 121 -13.00 2.01 13.82
N MET A 122 -12.48 0.81 13.51
CA MET A 122 -13.26 -0.39 13.20
C MET A 122 -13.25 -1.39 14.34
N ASP A 123 -14.32 -2.18 14.44
CA ASP A 123 -14.35 -3.35 15.33
C ASP A 123 -13.82 -4.59 14.59
N LEU A 124 -12.63 -5.05 14.97
CA LEU A 124 -11.93 -6.15 14.32
C LEU A 124 -12.16 -7.47 15.05
N ALA A 125 -12.53 -8.51 14.32
CA ALA A 125 -12.71 -9.83 14.91
C ALA A 125 -11.34 -10.54 15.06
N LYS A 126 -11.12 -11.21 16.18
CA LYS A 126 -9.96 -12.10 16.34
C LYS A 126 -10.19 -13.41 15.60
N GLN A 127 -9.26 -13.80 14.73
CA GLN A 127 -9.29 -15.07 14.00
C GLN A 127 -7.85 -15.57 13.77
N ALA A 128 -7.58 -16.86 14.02
CA ALA A 128 -6.23 -17.41 13.92
C ALA A 128 -5.61 -17.35 12.51
N ALA A 129 -6.44 -17.41 11.46
CA ALA A 129 -6.03 -17.27 10.07
C ALA A 129 -7.15 -16.50 9.32
N PRO A 130 -7.08 -15.16 9.24
CA PRO A 130 -8.18 -14.36 8.71
C PRO A 130 -8.30 -14.39 7.18
N HIS A 131 -7.17 -14.59 6.48
CA HIS A 131 -7.07 -14.59 5.01
C HIS A 131 -7.61 -13.29 4.36
N ASN A 132 -7.33 -12.13 4.98
CA ASN A 132 -7.89 -10.85 4.57
C ASN A 132 -7.54 -10.48 3.11
N ILE A 133 -6.35 -10.85 2.65
CA ILE A 133 -5.91 -10.55 1.28
C ILE A 133 -6.78 -11.24 0.22
N GLU A 134 -7.27 -12.46 0.48
CA GLU A 134 -8.06 -13.23 -0.48
C GLU A 134 -9.38 -12.52 -0.81
N MET A 135 -9.99 -11.87 0.18
CA MET A 135 -11.19 -11.05 0.00
C MET A 135 -10.93 -9.85 -0.93
N TYR A 136 -9.77 -9.22 -0.80
CA TYR A 136 -9.40 -8.10 -1.66
C TYR A 136 -9.04 -8.52 -3.09
N LEU A 137 -8.49 -9.72 -3.26
CA LEU A 137 -8.16 -10.27 -4.58
C LEU A 137 -9.37 -10.85 -5.32
N ALA A 138 -10.36 -11.39 -4.60
CA ALA A 138 -11.57 -11.96 -5.20
C ALA A 138 -12.53 -10.91 -5.78
N ASN A 139 -12.46 -9.67 -5.29
CA ASN A 139 -13.18 -8.53 -5.86
C ASN A 139 -12.42 -8.02 -7.10
N THR A 140 -12.71 -8.60 -8.27
CA THR A 140 -12.33 -8.11 -9.61
C THR A 140 -13.54 -7.71 -10.41
#